data_AF-A0A4Q4BPS8-F1
#
_entry.id   AF-A0A4Q4BPS8-F1
#
_cell.length_a   1.000
_cell.length_b   1.000
_cell.length_c   1.000
_cell.angle_alpha   90.00
_cell.angle_beta   90.00
_cell.angle_gamma   90.00
#
_symmetry.space_group_name_H-M   'P 1'
#
loop_
_entity.id
_entity.type
_entity.pdbx_description
1 polymer ?
#
loop_
_entity_poly.entity_id
_entity_poly.type
_entity_poly.pdbx_seq_one_letter_code
_entity_poly.pdbx_strand_id
1 'polypeptide(L)'
;EAFKAVDKFVAEKVPSILQTGTTLMDQVFAPSGPHLRWTPMETQSQIDEQKGYHRLYSGAMLGIRNPTTHEFGWVDEPELALELVVFAQHLLRKAKLAHMGLGKA
;
A
#
# COMPACT_ATOMS: atom_id res chain seq x y z
N GLU A 1 -8.52 -6.28 9.62
CA GLU A 1 -9.28 -6.34 8.33
C GLU A 1 -9.02 -5.16 7.38
N ALA A 2 -8.96 -3.90 7.83
CA ALA A 2 -8.83 -2.75 6.92
C ALA A 2 -7.63 -2.82 5.95
N PHE A 3 -6.44 -3.19 6.42
CA PHE A 3 -5.26 -3.35 5.56
C PHE A 3 -5.35 -4.54 4.60
N LYS A 4 -6.07 -5.62 4.95
CA LYS A 4 -6.38 -6.71 4.00
C LYS A 4 -7.27 -6.21 2.86
N ALA A 5 -8.17 -5.26 3.12
CA ALA A 5 -8.99 -4.65 2.07
C ALA A 5 -8.13 -3.79 1.12
N VAL A 6 -7.15 -3.04 1.66
CA VAL A 6 -6.16 -2.32 0.83
C VAL A 6 -5.37 -3.30 -0.04
N ASP A 7 -4.83 -4.36 0.58
CA ASP A 7 -4.07 -5.42 -0.10
C ASP A 7 -4.86 -6.06 -1.24
N LYS A 8 -6.10 -6.48 -0.97
CA LYS A 8 -7.01 -7.05 -1.96
C LYS A 8 -7.30 -6.09 -3.10
N PHE A 9 -7.60 -4.82 -2.80
CA PHE A 9 -7.87 -3.82 -3.83
C PHE A 9 -6.68 -3.62 -4.76
N VAL A 10 -5.46 -3.56 -4.21
CA VAL A 10 -4.24 -3.43 -5.01
C VAL A 10 -4.03 -4.66 -5.90
N ALA A 11 -4.23 -5.86 -5.37
CA ALA A 11 -4.12 -7.11 -6.13
C ALA A 11 -5.14 -7.17 -7.29
N GLU A 12 -6.39 -6.78 -7.04
CA GLU A 12 -7.45 -6.72 -8.06
C GLU A 12 -7.14 -5.68 -9.16
N LYS A 13 -6.46 -4.59 -8.80
CA LYS A 13 -6.09 -3.53 -9.74
C LYS A 13 -4.89 -3.91 -10.61
N VAL A 14 -4.06 -4.85 -10.16
CA VAL A 14 -2.89 -5.37 -10.90
C VAL A 14 -2.92 -6.90 -10.92
N PRO A 15 -3.88 -7.51 -11.66
CA PRO A 15 -4.12 -8.96 -11.60
C PRO A 15 -2.97 -9.82 -12.15
N SER A 16 -1.99 -9.21 -12.83
CA SER A 16 -0.77 -9.88 -13.29
C SER A 16 0.18 -10.26 -12.15
N ILE A 17 0.01 -9.68 -10.95
CA ILE A 17 0.87 -9.96 -9.79
C ILE A 17 0.10 -10.84 -8.81
N LEU A 18 0.54 -12.09 -8.67
CA LEU A 18 -0.08 -13.10 -7.79
C LEU A 18 0.54 -13.13 -6.39
N GLN A 19 0.94 -11.97 -5.88
CA GLN A 19 1.55 -11.79 -4.55
C GLN A 19 0.59 -11.06 -3.61
N THR A 20 0.88 -11.08 -2.30
CA THR A 20 0.12 -10.31 -1.30
C THR A 20 1.06 -9.66 -0.29
N GLY A 21 0.54 -8.72 0.51
CA GLY A 21 1.29 -8.05 1.55
C GLY A 21 2.45 -7.23 1.00
N THR A 22 3.58 -7.22 1.72
CA THR A 22 4.75 -6.40 1.39
C THR A 22 5.29 -6.67 -0.01
N THR A 23 5.38 -7.94 -0.42
CA THR A 23 5.86 -8.32 -1.75
C THR A 23 4.99 -7.76 -2.87
N LEU A 24 3.67 -7.75 -2.70
CA LEU A 24 2.76 -7.11 -3.65
C LEU A 24 3.01 -5.61 -3.75
N MET A 25 3.09 -4.92 -2.60
CA MET A 25 3.29 -3.47 -2.57
C MET A 25 4.62 -3.06 -3.18
N ASP A 26 5.68 -3.85 -2.94
CA ASP A 26 6.99 -3.62 -3.51
C ASP A 26 6.98 -3.74 -5.03
N GLN A 27 6.37 -4.79 -5.59
CA GLN A 27 6.30 -4.95 -7.04
C GLN A 27 5.38 -3.92 -7.71
N VAL A 28 4.29 -3.55 -7.05
CA VAL A 28 3.29 -2.63 -7.63
C VAL A 28 3.78 -1.19 -7.64
N PHE A 29 4.38 -0.72 -6.55
CA PHE A 29 4.71 0.70 -6.37
C PHE A 29 6.20 1.04 -6.51
N ALA A 30 7.08 0.06 -6.79
CA ALA A 30 8.51 0.29 -6.96
C ALA A 30 8.81 1.43 -7.94
N PRO A 31 9.55 2.47 -7.54
CA PRO A 31 9.89 3.61 -8.41
C PRO A 31 10.69 3.24 -9.66
N SER A 32 11.39 2.10 -9.63
CA SER A 32 12.20 1.60 -10.76
C SER A 32 11.35 1.09 -11.92
N GLY A 33 10.06 0.86 -11.73
CA GLY A 33 9.14 0.34 -12.73
C GLY A 33 7.75 0.07 -12.15
N PRO A 34 7.02 1.11 -11.71
CA PRO A 34 5.78 0.90 -10.99
C PRO A 34 4.68 0.40 -11.93
N HIS A 35 3.92 -0.58 -11.46
CA HIS A 35 2.66 -0.98 -12.08
C HIS A 35 1.54 0.01 -11.78
N LEU A 36 1.60 0.68 -10.63
CA LEU A 36 0.71 1.77 -10.25
C LEU A 36 1.50 3.02 -9.86
N ARG A 37 1.14 4.16 -10.45
CA ARG A 37 1.76 5.47 -10.20
C ARG A 37 0.72 6.57 -10.03
N TRP A 38 1.05 7.61 -9.26
CA TRP A 38 0.18 8.78 -9.05
C TRP A 38 0.45 9.93 -10.02
N THR A 39 1.65 9.97 -10.60
CA THR A 39 2.12 11.08 -11.43
C THR A 39 2.94 10.53 -12.60
N PRO A 40 3.29 11.38 -13.59
CA PRO A 40 4.20 10.98 -14.67
C PRO A 40 5.60 10.55 -14.20
N MET A 41 6.03 10.98 -13.00
CA MET A 41 7.37 10.74 -12.44
C MET A 41 8.51 11.36 -13.25
N GLU A 42 8.27 12.54 -13.82
CA GLU A 42 9.24 13.31 -14.60
C GLU A 42 10.09 14.23 -13.73
N THR A 43 9.55 14.68 -12.59
CA THR A 43 10.26 15.56 -11.65
C THR A 43 10.72 14.82 -10.42
N GLN A 44 11.77 15.34 -9.76
CA GLN A 44 12.28 14.78 -8.51
C GLN A 44 11.19 14.68 -7.44
N SER A 45 10.34 15.70 -7.31
CA SER A 45 9.22 15.71 -6.36
C SER A 45 8.22 14.58 -6.62
N GLN A 46 7.90 14.31 -7.89
CA GLN A 46 7.01 13.21 -8.28
C GLN A 46 7.62 11.83 -8.01
N ILE A 47 8.92 11.68 -8.26
CA ILE A 47 9.67 10.46 -7.97
C ILE A 47 9.72 10.22 -6.46
N ASP A 48 9.90 11.27 -5.66
CA ASP A 48 9.94 11.18 -4.21
C ASP A 48 8.55 10.90 -3.62
N GLU A 49 7.47 11.43 -4.20
CA GLU A 49 6.10 11.02 -3.86
C GLU A 49 5.92 9.51 -4.08
N GLN A 50 6.34 8.99 -5.25
CA GLN A 50 6.25 7.56 -5.54
C GLN A 50 7.03 6.73 -4.51
N LYS A 51 8.29 7.10 -4.24
CA LYS A 51 9.15 6.43 -3.23
C LYS A 51 8.53 6.45 -1.84
N GLY A 52 7.99 7.60 -1.44
CA GLY A 52 7.38 7.79 -0.13
C GLY A 52 6.19 6.88 0.04
N TYR A 53 5.24 6.93 -0.91
CA TYR A 53 4.06 6.07 -0.82
C TYR A 53 4.41 4.59 -0.96
N HIS A 54 5.31 4.20 -1.86
CA HIS A 54 5.83 2.82 -1.93
C HIS A 54 6.24 2.31 -0.54
N ARG A 55 7.07 3.06 0.19
CA ARG A 55 7.49 2.70 1.55
C ARG A 55 6.34 2.65 2.55
N LEU A 56 5.38 3.58 2.46
CA LEU A 56 4.20 3.57 3.34
C LEU A 56 3.35 2.31 3.13
N TYR A 57 3.10 1.91 1.88
CA TYR A 57 2.35 0.68 1.60
C TYR A 57 3.12 -0.56 2.06
N SER A 58 4.40 -0.69 1.70
CA SER A 58 5.20 -1.87 2.06
C SER A 58 5.35 -2.01 3.57
N GLY A 59 5.61 -0.90 4.27
CA GLY A 59 5.73 -0.85 5.72
C GLY A 59 4.40 -1.14 6.43
N ALA A 60 3.29 -0.60 5.94
CA ALA A 60 1.96 -0.91 6.48
C ALA A 60 1.62 -2.40 6.35
N MET A 61 1.98 -3.03 5.21
CA MET A 61 1.76 -4.46 5.04
C MET A 61 2.67 -5.33 5.90
N LEU A 62 3.90 -4.87 6.17
CA LEU A 62 4.87 -5.60 6.99
C LEU A 62 4.54 -5.51 8.49
N GLY A 63 4.21 -4.31 8.96
CA GLY A 63 4.06 -4.04 10.40
C GLY A 63 2.63 -4.02 10.91
N ILE A 64 1.61 -3.79 10.07
CA ILE A 64 0.25 -3.48 10.54
C ILE A 64 -0.80 -4.45 10.00
N ARG A 65 -0.60 -5.09 8.83
CA ARG A 65 -1.65 -5.80 8.07
C ARG A 65 -2.64 -6.62 8.92
N ASN A 66 -2.13 -7.34 9.90
CA ASN A 66 -2.90 -8.18 10.82
C ASN A 66 -2.58 -7.81 12.27
N PRO A 67 -3.09 -6.67 12.77
CA PRO A 67 -2.57 -6.13 14.01
C PRO A 67 -3.09 -6.89 15.24
N THR A 68 -4.09 -7.76 15.07
CA THR A 68 -4.56 -8.66 16.13
C THR A 68 -3.76 -9.97 16.23
N THR A 69 -2.83 -10.25 15.31
CA THR A 69 -2.06 -11.51 15.29
C THR A 69 -0.61 -11.35 15.75
N HIS A 70 -0.12 -10.13 15.92
CA HIS A 70 1.27 -9.88 16.32
C HIS A 70 1.49 -10.08 17.83
N GLU A 71 0.64 -9.50 18.68
CA GLU A 71 0.64 -9.71 20.13
C GLU A 71 -0.80 -9.70 20.69
N PHE A 72 -1.04 -10.41 21.79
CA PHE A 72 -2.35 -10.45 22.45
C PHE A 72 -2.68 -9.06 23.02
N GLY A 73 -3.72 -8.41 22.48
CA GLY A 73 -4.20 -7.11 22.94
C GLY A 73 -3.54 -5.87 22.31
N TRP A 74 -2.82 -5.99 21.18
CA TRP A 74 -2.19 -4.82 20.53
C TRP A 74 -3.20 -3.75 20.07
N VAL A 75 -4.44 -4.11 19.72
CA VAL A 75 -5.45 -3.17 19.20
C VAL A 75 -6.75 -3.23 20.00
N ASP A 76 -6.63 -3.34 21.32
CA ASP A 76 -7.80 -3.30 22.21
C ASP A 76 -8.20 -1.86 22.60
N GLU A 77 -7.33 -0.88 22.33
CA GLU A 77 -7.62 0.54 22.49
C GLU A 77 -8.40 1.09 21.26
N PRO A 78 -9.63 1.60 21.45
CA PRO A 78 -10.46 2.09 20.34
C PRO A 78 -9.82 3.22 19.52
N GLU A 79 -9.06 4.10 20.17
CA GLU A 79 -8.37 5.22 19.56
C GLU A 79 -7.30 4.73 18.57
N LEU A 80 -6.45 3.78 19.01
CA LEU A 80 -5.47 3.14 18.13
C LEU A 80 -6.14 2.41 16.97
N ALA A 81 -7.24 1.69 17.24
CA ALA A 81 -8.00 1.02 16.19
C ALA A 81 -8.49 2.02 15.12
N LEU A 82 -9.01 3.18 15.54
CA LEU A 82 -9.46 4.23 14.65
C LEU A 82 -8.31 4.83 13.83
N GLU A 83 -7.16 5.11 14.45
CA GLU A 83 -5.96 5.62 13.76
C GLU A 83 -5.53 4.69 12.63
N LEU A 84 -5.45 3.38 12.91
CA LEU A 84 -5.07 2.37 11.92
C LEU A 84 -6.11 2.26 10.79
N VAL A 85 -7.40 2.38 11.11
CA VAL A 85 -8.47 2.38 10.10
C VAL A 85 -8.40 3.62 9.21
N VAL A 86 -8.18 4.81 9.78
CA VAL A 86 -8.02 6.06 9.04
C VAL A 86 -6.80 5.99 8.12
N PHE A 87 -5.68 5.44 8.61
CA PHE A 87 -4.49 5.25 7.79
C PHE A 87 -4.75 4.27 6.63
N ALA A 88 -5.39 3.14 6.89
CA ALA A 88 -5.80 2.20 5.83
C ALA A 88 -6.74 2.86 4.81
N GLN A 89 -7.69 3.70 5.25
CA GLN A 89 -8.57 4.46 4.36
C GLN A 89 -7.78 5.43 3.48
N HIS A 90 -6.80 6.14 4.02
CA HIS A 90 -5.93 7.03 3.24
C HIS A 90 -5.19 6.26 2.14
N LEU A 91 -4.59 5.12 2.49
CA LEU A 91 -3.93 4.24 1.52
C LEU A 91 -4.93 3.69 0.48
N LEU A 92 -6.15 3.33 0.87
CA LEU A 92 -7.15 2.88 -0.11
C LEU A 92 -7.52 4.01 -1.09
N ARG A 93 -7.69 5.24 -0.60
CA ARG A 93 -7.96 6.41 -1.45
C ARG A 93 -6.82 6.67 -2.43
N LYS A 94 -5.57 6.61 -1.97
CA LYS A 94 -4.40 6.76 -2.85
C LYS A 94 -4.34 5.64 -3.89
N ALA A 95 -4.62 4.39 -3.53
CA ALA A 95 -4.61 3.27 -4.47
C ALA A 95 -5.69 3.43 -5.56
N LYS A 96 -6.87 3.95 -5.21
CA LYS A 96 -7.94 4.26 -6.17
C LYS A 96 -7.51 5.32 -7.19
N LEU A 97 -6.80 6.35 -6.75
CA LEU A 97 -6.30 7.43 -7.60
C LEU A 97 -5.10 7.05 -8.47
N ALA A 98 -4.38 5.98 -8.13
CA ALA A 98 -3.24 5.55 -8.92
C ALA A 98 -3.67 5.07 -10.32
N HIS A 99 -2.85 5.37 -11.32
CA HIS A 99 -3.04 4.96 -12.70
C HIS A 99 -2.06 3.85 -13.07
N MET A 100 -2.38 3.08 -14.12
CA MET A 100 -1.47 2.08 -14.65
C MET A 100 -0.16 2.73 -15.10
N GLY A 101 0.95 2.22 -14.57
CA GLY A 101 2.30 2.53 -15.03
C GLY A 101 2.74 1.55 -16.12
N LEU A 102 3.99 1.70 -16.56
CA LEU A 102 4.57 0.81 -17.57
C LEU A 102 4.82 -0.60 -17.01
N GLY A 103 4.97 -0.74 -15.70
CA GLY A 103 5.38 -1.98 -15.05
C GLY A 103 6.78 -2.43 -15.51
N LYS A 104 7.43 -3.26 -14.72
CA LYS A 104 8.50 -4.13 -15.21
C LYS A 104 8.04 -5.56 -14.96
N ALA A 105 8.14 -6.38 -16.01
CA ALA A 105 7.83 -7.80 -15.95
C ALA A 105 8.65 -8.51 -14.87
#